data_AF-A0A0B2AN84-F1
#
_entry.id   AF-A0A0B2AN84-F1
#
_cell.length_a   1.000
_cell.length_b   1.000
_cell.length_c   1.000
_cell.angle_alpha   90.00
_cell.angle_beta   90.00
_cell.angle_gamma   90.00
#
_symmetry.space_group_name_H-M   'P 1'
#
loop_
_entity.id
_entity.type
_entity.pdbx_description
1 polymer ?
#
loop_
_entity_poly.entity_id
_entity_poly.type
_entity_poly.pdbx_seq_one_letter_code
_entity_poly.pdbx_strand_id
1 'polypeptide(L)'
;VMGMPRRYADYLPQDGFTWMNQFSTISSFVLGASLIPFFWNVYITARSGKRVTVDDPWGFGASLEWATSCPPPRHNFTSLPRIRSERPALDLHHPELSMAGSIQHAQTAAAVTADRKEMH
;
A
#
# COMPACT_ATOMS: atom_id res chain seq x y z
N VAL A 1 11.78 18.21 25.56
CA VAL A 1 10.63 17.36 25.91
C VAL A 1 10.16 17.77 27.30
N MET A 2 8.92 18.23 27.45
CA MET A 2 8.34 18.60 28.73
C MET A 2 8.05 17.33 29.55
N GLY A 3 8.55 17.26 30.78
CA GLY A 3 8.81 16.03 31.53
C GLY A 3 7.61 15.31 32.16
N MET A 4 6.48 15.18 31.45
CA MET A 4 5.32 14.42 31.95
C MET A 4 5.56 12.91 31.77
N PRO A 5 5.72 12.12 32.84
CA PRO A 5 5.90 10.68 32.72
C PRO A 5 4.57 10.01 32.30
N ARG A 6 4.65 8.90 31.57
CA ARG A 6 3.46 8.12 31.16
C ARG A 6 2.70 7.57 32.38
N ARG A 7 1.38 7.41 32.25
CA ARG A 7 0.45 6.81 33.25
C ARG A 7 0.14 7.66 34.48
N TYR A 8 0.37 8.97 34.44
CA TYR A 8 -0.11 9.89 35.47
C TYR A 8 -1.56 10.30 35.17
N ALA A 9 -2.44 10.15 36.18
CA ALA A 9 -3.85 10.49 36.07
C ALA A 9 -4.13 11.99 36.28
N ASP A 10 -3.22 12.69 36.96
CA ASP A 10 -3.38 14.10 37.30
C ASP A 10 -2.03 14.84 37.28
N TYR A 11 -2.07 16.17 37.11
CA TYR A 11 -0.89 17.05 37.09
C TYR A 11 -1.21 18.41 37.73
N LEU A 12 -0.22 19.10 38.31
CA LEU A 12 -0.48 20.40 38.93
C LEU A 12 -0.62 21.48 37.84
N PRO A 13 -1.52 22.47 38.00
CA PRO A 13 -1.67 23.58 37.04
C PRO A 13 -0.38 24.39 36.83
N GLN A 14 0.55 24.34 37.80
CA GLN A 14 1.84 25.01 37.77
C GLN A 14 2.86 24.33 36.83
N ASP A 15 2.60 23.09 36.40
CA ASP A 15 3.50 22.28 35.58
C ASP A 15 3.48 22.68 34.08
N GLY A 16 2.53 23.54 33.67
CA GLY A 16 2.46 24.07 32.31
C GLY A 16 1.97 23.08 31.25
N PHE A 17 1.51 21.88 31.63
CA PHE A 17 1.03 20.85 30.69
C PHE A 17 -0.44 21.02 30.28
N THR A 18 -1.17 21.95 30.90
CA THR A 18 -2.62 22.14 30.70
C THR A 18 -2.99 22.47 29.25
N TRP A 19 -2.20 23.30 28.58
CA TRP A 19 -2.43 23.66 27.17
C TRP A 19 -2.20 22.47 26.23
N MET A 20 -1.09 21.75 26.42
CA MET A 20 -0.70 20.62 25.57
C MET A 20 -1.70 19.45 25.70
N ASN A 21 -2.16 19.17 26.92
CA ASN A 21 -3.20 18.17 27.15
C ASN A 21 -4.53 18.57 26.51
N GLN A 22 -4.97 19.83 26.66
CA GLN A 22 -6.19 20.31 26.01
C GLN A 22 -6.14 20.19 24.49
N PHE A 23 -5.03 20.62 23.88
CA PHE A 23 -4.83 20.48 22.43
C PHE A 23 -4.89 19.01 22.00
N SER A 24 -4.18 18.12 22.72
CA SER A 24 -4.19 16.68 22.43
C SER A 24 -5.58 16.08 22.55
N THR A 25 -6.38 16.49 23.54
CA THR A 25 -7.76 16.05 23.72
C THR A 25 -8.63 16.48 22.54
N ILE A 26 -8.55 17.75 22.13
CA ILE A 26 -9.28 18.27 20.97
C ILE A 26 -8.90 17.48 19.71
N SER A 27 -7.61 17.29 19.44
CA SER A 27 -7.14 16.51 18.29
C SER A 27 -7.60 15.05 18.34
N SER A 28 -7.68 14.44 19.54
CA SER A 28 -8.17 13.07 19.72
C SER A 28 -9.66 12.95 19.39
N PHE A 29 -10.48 13.94 19.78
CA PHE A 29 -11.88 14.00 19.39
C PHE A 29 -12.06 14.21 17.88
N VAL A 30 -11.25 15.08 17.27
CA VAL A 30 -11.26 15.29 15.80
C VAL A 30 -10.86 14.01 15.07
N LEU A 31 -9.85 13.28 15.56
CA LEU A 31 -9.45 11.99 15.02
C LEU A 31 -10.56 10.94 15.17
N GLY A 32 -11.24 10.90 16.32
CA GLY A 32 -12.43 10.06 16.50
C GLY A 32 -13.55 10.41 15.52
N ALA A 33 -13.83 11.70 15.33
CA ALA A 33 -14.83 12.19 14.39
C ALA A 33 -14.48 11.86 12.92
N SER A 34 -13.19 11.77 12.58
CA SER A 34 -12.74 11.39 11.23
C SER A 34 -13.16 9.97 10.82
N LEU A 35 -13.50 9.10 11.78
CA LEU A 35 -14.03 7.77 11.49
C LEU A 35 -15.46 7.81 10.93
N ILE A 36 -16.22 8.88 11.20
CA ILE A 36 -17.61 9.03 10.71
C ILE A 36 -17.66 9.05 9.18
N PRO A 37 -16.94 9.93 8.45
CA PRO A 37 -16.95 9.90 6.99
C PRO A 37 -16.34 8.61 6.43
N PHE A 38 -15.39 7.98 7.13
CA PHE A 38 -14.85 6.68 6.74
C PHE A 38 -15.92 5.58 6.75
N PHE A 39 -16.63 5.40 7.87
CA PHE A 39 -17.70 4.40 7.97
C PHE A 39 -18.87 4.73 7.04
N TRP A 40 -19.20 6.01 6.88
CA TRP A 40 -20.22 6.45 5.93
C TRP A 40 -19.87 6.04 4.50
N ASN A 41 -18.63 6.27 4.07
CA ASN A 41 -18.16 5.88 2.74
C ASN A 41 -18.16 4.36 2.56
N VAL A 42 -17.70 3.59 3.56
CA VAL A 42 -17.75 2.12 3.53
C VAL A 42 -19.19 1.62 3.43
N TYR A 43 -20.13 2.22 4.17
CA TYR A 43 -21.54 1.82 4.15
C TYR A 43 -22.20 2.06 2.78
N ILE A 44 -21.97 3.24 2.18
CA ILE A 44 -22.50 3.58 0.86
C ILE A 44 -21.88 2.67 -0.21
N THR A 45 -20.56 2.51 -0.21
CA THR A 45 -19.86 1.69 -1.21
C THR A 45 -20.22 0.22 -1.10
N ALA A 46 -20.47 -0.30 0.10
CA ALA A 46 -20.92 -1.67 0.31
C ALA A 46 -22.34 -1.94 -0.24
N ARG A 47 -23.27 -0.97 -0.15
CA ARG A 47 -24.66 -1.15 -0.60
C ARG A 47 -24.93 -0.71 -2.03
N SER A 48 -24.26 0.34 -2.49
CA SER A 48 -24.56 1.03 -3.75
C SER A 48 -23.32 1.34 -4.58
N GLY A 49 -22.16 0.82 -4.18
CA GLY A 49 -20.93 0.96 -4.96
C GLY A 49 -21.07 0.36 -6.36
N LYS A 50 -20.54 1.07 -7.36
CA LYS A 50 -20.40 0.52 -8.71
C LYS A 50 -19.54 -0.74 -8.63
N ARG A 51 -20.06 -1.86 -9.13
CA ARG A 51 -19.30 -3.11 -9.20
C ARG A 51 -18.13 -2.89 -10.16
N VAL A 52 -16.92 -3.07 -9.66
CA VAL A 52 -15.72 -3.14 -10.50
C VAL A 52 -15.85 -4.42 -11.33
N THR A 53 -15.77 -4.31 -12.65
CA THR A 53 -15.81 -5.46 -13.58
C THR A 53 -14.43 -5.81 -14.14
N VAL A 54 -13.39 -5.19 -13.60
CA VAL A 54 -11.99 -5.34 -14.00
C VAL A 54 -11.22 -6.06 -12.89
N ASP A 55 -10.28 -6.91 -13.26
CA ASP A 55 -9.47 -7.71 -12.32
C ASP A 55 -8.55 -6.82 -11.45
N ASP A 56 -8.03 -5.73 -12.04
CA ASP A 56 -7.24 -4.71 -11.35
C ASP A 56 -7.90 -3.31 -11.45
N PRO A 57 -8.59 -2.82 -10.40
CA PRO A 57 -9.17 -1.47 -10.39
C PRO A 57 -8.13 -0.35 -10.29
N TRP A 58 -6.88 -0.63 -9.89
CA TRP A 58 -5.82 0.35 -9.68
C TRP A 58 -4.80 0.38 -10.82
N GLY A 59 -4.82 -0.63 -11.69
CA GLY A 59 -4.07 -0.74 -12.94
C GLY A 59 -2.64 -1.29 -12.81
N PHE A 60 -1.98 -1.14 -11.65
CA PHE A 60 -0.58 -1.55 -11.45
C PHE A 60 -0.40 -2.52 -10.27
N GLY A 61 -1.39 -3.36 -9.98
CA GLY A 61 -1.32 -4.41 -8.98
C GLY A 61 -0.19 -5.40 -9.26
N ALA A 62 0.72 -5.58 -8.30
CA ALA A 62 1.93 -6.40 -8.51
C ALA A 62 1.71 -7.88 -8.16
N SER A 63 1.09 -8.11 -7.02
CA SER A 63 0.88 -9.43 -6.39
C SER A 63 -0.30 -10.19 -6.99
N LEU A 64 -0.34 -11.50 -6.76
CA LEU A 64 -1.33 -12.43 -7.33
C LEU A 64 -2.79 -12.07 -7.02
N GLU A 65 -3.08 -11.33 -5.94
CA GLU A 65 -4.46 -10.89 -5.65
C GLU A 65 -5.06 -9.96 -6.72
N TRP A 66 -4.23 -9.36 -7.58
CA TRP A 66 -4.66 -8.49 -8.68
C TRP A 66 -4.79 -9.21 -10.03
N ALA A 67 -4.52 -10.52 -10.07
CA ALA A 67 -4.70 -11.37 -11.25
C ALA A 67 -6.01 -12.17 -11.22
N THR A 68 -6.90 -11.89 -10.25
CA THR A 68 -8.20 -12.55 -10.11
C THR A 68 -9.34 -11.56 -10.24
N SER A 69 -10.53 -12.05 -10.55
CA SER A 69 -11.70 -11.20 -10.76
C SER A 69 -12.14 -10.49 -9.48
N CYS A 70 -12.72 -9.30 -9.63
CA CYS A 70 -13.38 -8.57 -8.54
C CYS A 70 -14.91 -8.70 -8.70
N PRO A 71 -15.65 -9.44 -7.84
CA PRO A 71 -15.22 -10.16 -6.64
C PRO A 71 -14.54 -11.52 -6.95
N PRO A 72 -13.66 -12.01 -6.06
CA PRO A 72 -12.94 -13.25 -6.28
C PRO A 72 -13.90 -14.46 -6.28
N PRO A 73 -13.64 -15.48 -7.13
CA PRO A 73 -14.44 -16.69 -7.18
C PRO A 73 -14.25 -17.53 -5.91
N ARG A 74 -15.17 -18.46 -5.62
CA ARG A 74 -15.13 -19.31 -4.40
C ARG A 74 -13.79 -20.03 -4.15
N HIS A 75 -13.04 -20.32 -5.22
CA HIS A 75 -11.74 -21.00 -5.16
C HIS A 75 -10.56 -20.07 -5.50
N ASN A 76 -10.72 -18.76 -5.25
CA ASN A 76 -9.75 -17.68 -5.40
C ASN A 76 -9.21 -17.43 -6.82
N PHE A 77 -8.97 -18.45 -7.63
CA PHE A 77 -8.42 -18.34 -8.99
C PHE A 77 -9.19 -19.23 -9.96
N THR A 78 -9.51 -18.67 -11.12
CA THR A 78 -10.03 -19.44 -12.27
C THR A 78 -8.88 -20.03 -13.09
N SER A 79 -7.78 -19.30 -13.21
CA SER A 79 -6.54 -19.73 -13.88
C SER A 79 -5.34 -19.05 -13.22
N LEU A 80 -4.26 -19.79 -12.98
CA LEU A 80 -3.04 -19.23 -12.41
C LEU A 80 -2.14 -18.61 -13.50
N PRO A 81 -1.71 -17.35 -13.36
CA PRO A 81 -0.74 -16.76 -14.27
C PRO A 81 0.63 -17.42 -14.10
N ARG A 82 1.41 -17.50 -15.19
CA ARG A 82 2.77 -18.05 -15.14
C ARG A 82 3.68 -17.10 -14.35
N ILE A 83 4.14 -17.54 -13.18
CA ILE A 83 5.02 -16.76 -12.30
C ILE A 83 6.42 -16.71 -12.91
N ARG A 84 6.86 -15.52 -13.30
CA ARG A 84 8.22 -15.26 -13.85
C ARG A 84 9.02 -14.25 -13.03
N SER A 85 8.37 -13.47 -12.16
CA SER A 85 9.01 -12.53 -11.25
C SER A 85 8.22 -12.42 -9.93
N GLU A 86 8.71 -11.58 -9.01
CA GLU A 86 8.04 -11.19 -7.76
C GLU A 86 6.70 -10.43 -7.98
N ARG A 87 6.41 -10.00 -9.21
CA ARG A 87 5.25 -9.16 -9.60
C ARG A 87 4.38 -9.83 -10.67
N PRO A 88 3.86 -11.05 -10.44
CA PRO A 88 3.21 -11.85 -11.48
C PRO A 88 1.94 -11.23 -12.10
N ALA A 89 1.19 -10.39 -11.38
CA ALA A 89 0.00 -9.73 -11.93
C ALA A 89 0.37 -8.57 -12.86
N LEU A 90 1.38 -7.78 -12.47
CA LEU A 90 1.91 -6.68 -13.27
C LEU A 90 2.50 -7.19 -14.59
N ASP A 91 3.28 -8.27 -14.55
CA ASP A 91 3.89 -8.88 -15.76
C ASP A 91 2.83 -9.39 -16.75
N LEU A 92 1.65 -9.78 -16.26
CA LEU A 92 0.54 -10.21 -17.11
C LEU A 92 -0.20 -9.02 -17.74
N HIS A 93 -0.42 -7.95 -16.97
CA HIS A 93 -1.18 -6.78 -17.42
C HIS A 93 -0.32 -5.82 -18.27
N HIS A 94 1.00 -5.83 -18.05
CA HIS A 94 1.97 -4.93 -18.69
C HIS A 94 3.17 -5.70 -19.28
N PRO A 95 2.96 -6.49 -20.35
CA PRO A 95 4.03 -7.24 -20.99
C PRO A 95 5.18 -6.35 -21.49
N GLU A 96 4.90 -5.08 -21.84
CA GLU A 96 5.88 -4.08 -22.24
C GLU A 96 6.93 -3.78 -21.17
N LEU A 97 6.54 -3.78 -19.89
CA LEU A 97 7.45 -3.49 -18.78
C LEU A 97 8.39 -4.66 -18.50
N SER A 98 7.90 -5.89 -18.68
CA SER A 98 8.73 -7.09 -18.55
C SER A 98 9.83 -7.15 -19.62
N MET A 99 9.53 -6.70 -20.84
CA MET A 99 10.46 -6.70 -21.97
C MET A 99 11.55 -5.65 -21.77
N ALA A 100 11.19 -4.45 -21.34
CA ALA A 100 12.14 -3.38 -21.02
C ALA A 100 13.12 -3.80 -19.90
N GLY A 101 12.62 -4.47 -18.85
CA GLY A 101 13.47 -5.00 -17.78
C GLY A 101 14.46 -6.06 -18.28
N SER A 102 14.02 -6.96 -19.17
CA SER A 102 14.90 -7.99 -19.76
C SER A 102 16.06 -7.40 -20.57
N ILE A 103 15.80 -6.32 -21.33
CA ILE A 103 16.82 -5.62 -22.12
C ILE A 103 17.80 -4.90 -21.20
N GLN A 104 17.30 -4.22 -20.16
CA GLN A 104 18.13 -3.54 -19.16
C GLN A 104 19.07 -4.53 -18.43
N HIS A 105 18.55 -5.69 -18.02
CA HIS A 105 19.36 -6.73 -17.38
C HIS A 105 20.40 -7.31 -18.33
N ALA A 106 20.05 -7.55 -19.61
CA ALA A 106 20.99 -8.02 -20.61
C ALA A 106 22.12 -7.01 -20.87
N GLN A 107 21.80 -5.72 -20.96
CA GLN A 107 22.78 -4.63 -21.12
C GLN A 107 23.68 -4.49 -19.89
N THR A 108 23.11 -4.57 -18.69
CA THR A 108 23.89 -4.51 -17.43
C THR A 108 24.84 -5.70 -17.31
N ALA A 109 24.38 -6.91 -17.63
CA ALA A 109 25.22 -8.10 -17.64
C ALA A 109 26.36 -8.01 -18.69
N ALA A 110 26.06 -7.47 -19.88
CA ALA A 110 27.05 -7.24 -20.91
C ALA A 110 28.11 -6.19 -20.48
N ALA A 111 27.69 -5.10 -19.85
CA ALA A 111 28.59 -4.07 -19.33
C ALA A 111 29.51 -4.62 -18.22
N VAL A 112 28.98 -5.39 -17.27
CA VAL A 112 29.78 -6.06 -16.22
C VAL A 112 30.78 -7.04 -16.82
N THR A 113 30.39 -7.76 -17.88
CA THR A 113 31.28 -8.71 -18.56
C THR A 113 32.39 -8.01 -19.34
N ALA A 114 32.11 -6.84 -19.93
CA ALA A 114 33.09 -6.01 -20.63
C ALA A 114 34.11 -5.41 -19.66
N ASP A 115 33.64 -4.81 -18.56
CA ASP A 115 34.49 -4.23 -17.50
C ASP A 115 35.44 -5.29 -16.89
N ARG A 116 34.94 -6.51 -16.67
CA ARG A 116 35.76 -7.64 -16.21
C ARG A 116 36.87 -8.04 -17.20
N LYS A 117 36.69 -7.83 -18.50
CA LYS A 117 37.70 -8.17 -19.52
C LYS A 117 38.81 -7.13 -19.64
N GLU A 118 38.55 -5.87 -19.28
CA GLU A 118 39.57 -4.79 -19.34
C GLU A 118 40.53 -4.79 -18.14
N MET A 119 40.24 -5.59 -17.10
CA MET A 119 41.08 -5.74 -15.91
C MET A 119 42.15 -6.84 -16.02
N HIS A 120 42.25 -7.51 -17.18
CA HIS A 120 43.22 -8.57 -17.50
C HIS A 120 44.08 -8.18 -18.70
#